data_AF-A0A927UAE6-F1
#
_entry.id   AF-A0A927UAE6-F1
#
_cell.length_a   1.000
_cell.length_b   1.000
_cell.length_c   1.000
_cell.angle_alpha   90.00
_cell.angle_beta   90.00
_cell.angle_gamma   90.00
#
_symmetry.space_group_name_H-M   'P 1'
#
loop_
_entity.id
_entity.type
_entity.pdbx_description
1 polymer ?
#
loop_
_entity_poly.entity_id
_entity_poly.type
_entity_poly.pdbx_seq_one_letter_code
_entity_poly.pdbx_strand_id
1 'polypeptide(L)'
;MPANSLVCTALFGDLKALSNDSIILLLSNDSKGDPVMIPRVTRRDVEKFLTTVQRLLSDEKFDIDNDFFLIKSRKNDTEHSTPYTLLSLDYDVYDVISVIKALDVEDFSEIKIDEDDPNPPLLYVFGKIIEDKEVYIKIKCRELDDATQVICVSFHFAAWNMKYMFRK
;
A
#
# COMPACT_ATOMS: atom_id res chain seq x y z
N MET A 1 -3.07 36.01 -35.78
CA MET A 1 -1.63 35.68 -35.85
C MET A 1 -1.32 34.72 -34.70
N PRO A 2 -0.75 33.54 -35.01
CA PRO A 2 -0.46 32.46 -34.06
C PRO A 2 1.03 32.46 -33.60
N ALA A 3 1.37 31.45 -32.77
CA ALA A 3 2.68 31.10 -32.16
C ALA A 3 3.02 31.86 -30.87
N ASN A 4 3.38 31.22 -29.75
CA ASN A 4 4.25 30.04 -29.54
C ASN A 4 3.48 28.87 -28.89
N SER A 5 3.46 27.60 -29.32
CA SER A 5 4.51 26.64 -29.72
C SER A 5 5.61 26.44 -28.69
N LEU A 6 5.74 25.20 -28.19
CA LEU A 6 6.86 24.50 -27.52
C LEU A 6 6.32 23.78 -26.27
N VAL A 7 6.29 22.46 -26.09
CA VAL A 7 6.90 21.33 -26.80
C VAL A 7 6.14 20.06 -26.39
N CYS A 8 5.74 19.26 -27.37
CA CYS A 8 5.51 17.83 -27.18
C CYS A 8 6.88 17.14 -27.35
N THR A 9 7.53 16.68 -26.27
CA THR A 9 8.67 15.75 -26.35
C THR A 9 8.91 15.07 -25.00
N ALA A 10 9.21 13.77 -25.08
CA ALA A 10 9.99 12.96 -24.13
C ALA A 10 9.29 12.62 -22.79
N LEU A 11 8.91 11.34 -22.61
CA LEU A 11 9.71 10.24 -22.06
C LEU A 11 9.82 10.30 -20.53
N PHE A 12 9.50 9.16 -19.92
CA PHE A 12 9.73 8.78 -18.53
C PHE A 12 10.89 9.53 -17.83
N GLY A 13 10.60 10.04 -16.62
CA GLY A 13 11.60 10.53 -15.67
C GLY A 13 11.40 11.99 -15.30
N ASP A 14 10.67 12.21 -14.21
CA ASP A 14 10.94 13.24 -13.18
C ASP A 14 9.65 13.61 -12.46
N LEU A 15 9.51 13.10 -11.22
CA LEU A 15 8.55 13.62 -10.27
C LEU A 15 8.89 15.10 -10.02
N LYS A 16 8.04 16.03 -10.47
CA LYS A 16 8.14 17.42 -10.05
C LYS A 16 7.57 17.56 -8.64
N ALA A 17 8.47 17.61 -7.66
CA ALA A 17 8.15 17.99 -6.30
C ALA A 17 7.69 19.46 -6.26
N LEU A 18 6.49 19.72 -5.75
CA LEU A 18 6.04 21.06 -5.39
C LEU A 18 6.27 21.25 -3.88
N SER A 19 7.08 22.24 -3.50
CA SER A 19 7.48 22.53 -2.12
C SER A 19 6.66 23.69 -1.57
N ASN A 20 5.85 23.42 -0.55
CA ASN A 20 5.49 24.38 0.50
C ASN A 20 5.97 23.76 1.83
N ASP A 21 6.56 24.55 2.72
CA ASP A 21 7.53 24.22 3.79
C ASP A 21 7.17 23.16 4.86
N SER A 22 6.34 22.16 4.59
CA SER A 22 6.18 20.96 5.43
C SER A 22 5.70 19.70 4.71
N ILE A 23 5.23 19.79 3.45
CA ILE A 23 4.69 18.64 2.70
C ILE A 23 5.16 18.75 1.25
N ILE A 24 6.09 17.88 0.84
CA ILE A 24 6.39 17.71 -0.60
C ILE A 24 5.28 16.83 -1.16
N LEU A 25 4.51 17.34 -2.12
CA LEU A 25 3.51 16.55 -2.83
C LEU A 25 4.10 16.06 -4.15
N LEU A 26 3.89 14.79 -4.45
CA LEU A 26 4.26 14.11 -5.67
C LEU A 26 3.03 14.04 -6.57
N LEU A 27 3.18 14.45 -7.83
CA LEU A 27 2.16 14.24 -8.85
C LEU A 27 2.16 12.77 -9.27
N SER A 28 1.05 12.09 -9.04
CA SER A 28 0.72 10.77 -9.58
C SER A 28 -0.54 10.86 -10.43
N ASN A 29 -0.88 9.80 -11.16
CA ASN A 29 -2.21 9.65 -11.76
C ASN A 29 -3.01 8.64 -10.94
N ASP A 30 -4.31 8.88 -10.78
CA ASP A 30 -5.26 7.95 -10.18
C ASP A 30 -5.59 6.79 -11.16
N SER A 31 -6.47 5.87 -10.74
CA SER A 31 -6.89 4.74 -11.57
C SER A 31 -7.63 5.14 -12.87
N LYS A 32 -8.14 6.37 -12.96
CA LYS A 32 -8.83 6.95 -14.13
C LYS A 32 -7.91 7.81 -15.00
N GLY A 33 -6.68 8.06 -14.54
CA GLY A 33 -5.69 8.89 -15.23
C GLY A 33 -5.70 10.36 -14.80
N ASP A 34 -6.47 10.73 -13.78
CA ASP A 34 -6.53 12.09 -13.27
C ASP A 34 -5.34 12.40 -12.35
N PRO A 35 -4.74 13.60 -12.41
CA PRO A 35 -3.60 13.95 -11.56
C PRO A 35 -4.02 14.02 -10.09
N VAL A 36 -3.29 13.31 -9.22
CA VAL A 36 -3.48 13.33 -7.78
C VAL A 36 -2.17 13.64 -7.06
N MET A 37 -2.28 14.43 -6.00
CA MET A 37 -1.19 14.85 -5.16
C MET A 37 -0.99 13.86 -4.01
N ILE A 38 0.09 13.09 -4.04
CA ILE A 38 0.44 12.12 -2.99
C ILE A 38 1.52 12.76 -2.09
N PRO A 39 1.40 12.74 -0.76
CA PRO A 39 2.48 13.20 0.10
C PRO A 39 3.74 12.37 -0.12
N ARG A 40 4.89 13.04 -0.21
CA ARG A 40 6.19 12.39 -0.24
C ARG A 40 6.39 11.67 1.08
N VAL A 41 6.47 10.35 1.00
CA VAL A 41 6.75 9.49 2.14
C VAL A 41 8.26 9.27 2.26
N THR A 42 8.78 9.45 3.46
CA THR A 42 10.17 9.16 3.80
C THR A 42 10.32 7.76 4.39
N ARG A 43 11.54 7.21 4.39
CA ARG A 43 11.86 5.95 5.07
C ARG A 43 11.35 5.93 6.52
N ARG A 44 11.56 7.05 7.23
CA ARG A 44 11.12 7.23 8.62
C ARG A 44 9.60 7.18 8.78
N ASP A 45 8.85 7.69 7.82
CA ASP A 45 7.38 7.66 7.88
C ASP A 45 6.86 6.24 7.72
N VAL A 46 7.46 5.46 6.81
CA VAL A 46 7.14 4.02 6.65
C VAL A 46 7.53 3.22 7.89
N GLU A 47 8.72 3.46 8.46
CA GLU A 47 9.14 2.82 9.71
C GLU A 47 8.17 3.10 10.86
N LYS A 48 7.69 4.34 11.00
CA LYS A 48 6.67 4.72 11.99
C LYS A 48 5.34 4.02 11.75
N PHE A 49 4.90 3.96 10.49
CA PHE A 49 3.68 3.26 10.11
C PHE A 49 3.77 1.77 10.47
N LEU A 50 4.84 1.09 10.05
CA LEU A 50 5.10 -0.31 10.38
C LEU A 50 5.15 -0.54 11.89
N THR A 51 5.88 0.30 12.63
CA THR A 51 5.94 0.21 14.10
C THR A 51 4.54 0.30 14.73
N THR A 52 3.70 1.21 14.21
CA THR A 52 2.31 1.37 14.69
C THR A 52 1.49 0.12 14.43
N VAL A 53 1.51 -0.38 13.19
CA VAL A 53 0.79 -1.61 12.80
C VAL A 53 1.26 -2.81 13.61
N GLN A 54 2.57 -3.02 13.71
CA GLN A 54 3.17 -4.12 14.46
C GLN A 54 2.81 -4.07 15.95
N ARG A 55 2.77 -2.87 16.54
CA ARG A 55 2.34 -2.69 17.93
C ARG A 55 0.87 -3.05 18.11
N LEU A 56 -0.01 -2.58 17.22
CA LEU A 56 -1.44 -2.92 17.27
C LEU A 56 -1.64 -4.44 17.17
N LEU A 57 -1.03 -5.09 16.19
CA LEU A 57 -1.10 -6.55 15.98
C LEU A 57 -0.38 -7.39 17.04
N SER A 58 0.28 -6.75 18.01
CA SER A 58 0.96 -7.44 19.12
C SER A 58 0.39 -7.06 20.49
N ASP A 59 -0.63 -6.20 20.52
CA ASP A 59 -1.30 -5.83 21.76
C ASP A 59 -2.09 -7.03 22.31
N GLU A 60 -1.98 -7.28 23.61
CA GLU A 60 -2.71 -8.38 24.26
C GLU A 60 -4.22 -8.22 24.18
N LYS A 61 -4.70 -6.97 24.01
CA LYS A 61 -6.12 -6.64 23.85
C LYS A 61 -6.59 -6.68 22.40
N PHE A 62 -5.68 -6.94 21.45
CA PHE A 62 -6.03 -6.99 20.03
C PHE A 62 -6.98 -8.14 19.77
N ASP A 63 -8.18 -7.83 19.30
CA ASP A 63 -9.19 -8.80 18.92
C ASP A 63 -9.20 -8.94 17.40
N ILE A 64 -8.72 -10.06 16.87
CA ILE A 64 -8.61 -10.29 15.43
C ILE A 64 -9.96 -10.13 14.71
N ASP A 65 -11.07 -10.51 15.34
CA ASP A 65 -12.40 -10.45 14.71
C ASP A 65 -12.92 -9.01 14.59
N ASN A 66 -12.45 -8.11 15.46
CA ASN A 66 -12.93 -6.73 15.54
C ASN A 66 -11.90 -5.68 15.07
N ASP A 67 -10.61 -6.00 15.17
CA ASP A 67 -9.50 -5.06 14.96
C ASP A 67 -8.71 -5.35 13.68
N PHE A 68 -8.86 -6.54 13.09
CA PHE A 68 -8.26 -6.90 11.81
C PHE A 68 -9.29 -7.21 10.73
N PHE A 69 -9.11 -6.62 9.54
CA PHE A 69 -9.94 -6.93 8.39
C PHE A 69 -9.09 -7.32 7.19
N LEU A 70 -9.24 -8.56 6.74
CA LEU A 70 -8.70 -9.02 5.46
C LEU A 70 -9.78 -8.93 4.39
N ILE A 71 -9.64 -7.97 3.46
CA ILE A 71 -10.57 -7.81 2.36
C ILE A 71 -10.34 -8.93 1.35
N LYS A 72 -11.39 -9.74 1.16
CA LYS A 72 -11.44 -10.78 0.13
C LYS A 72 -12.30 -10.27 -1.03
N SER A 73 -11.69 -10.10 -2.20
CA SER A 73 -12.40 -9.78 -3.44
C SER A 73 -13.54 -10.78 -3.67
N ARG A 74 -14.71 -10.29 -4.11
CA ARG A 74 -15.83 -11.12 -4.57
C ARG A 74 -15.74 -11.48 -6.06
N LYS A 75 -14.83 -10.86 -6.81
CA LYS A 75 -14.65 -11.10 -8.26
C LYS A 75 -13.65 -12.25 -8.42
N ASN A 76 -14.02 -13.21 -9.27
CA ASN A 76 -13.38 -14.48 -9.68
C ASN A 76 -11.99 -14.78 -9.07
N ASP A 77 -11.83 -16.01 -8.59
CA ASP A 77 -10.58 -16.61 -8.09
C ASP A 77 -9.50 -16.70 -9.19
N THR A 78 -8.95 -15.56 -9.57
CA THR A 78 -7.77 -15.50 -10.44
C THR A 78 -6.52 -15.66 -9.58
N GLU A 79 -5.41 -16.03 -10.22
CA GLU A 79 -4.13 -16.28 -9.55
C GLU A 79 -3.56 -15.08 -8.77
N HIS A 80 -4.08 -13.87 -9.03
CA HIS A 80 -3.70 -12.61 -8.38
C HIS A 80 -4.79 -12.09 -7.43
N SER A 81 -5.65 -12.98 -6.92
CA SER A 81 -6.67 -12.65 -5.93
C SER A 81 -6.26 -13.10 -4.54
N THR A 82 -6.69 -12.35 -3.51
CA THR A 82 -6.42 -12.74 -2.11
C THR A 82 -6.89 -14.16 -1.80
N PRO A 83 -8.12 -14.59 -2.14
CA PRO A 83 -8.55 -15.96 -1.87
C PRO A 83 -7.66 -17.04 -2.49
N TYR A 84 -7.23 -16.85 -3.74
CA TYR A 84 -6.35 -17.80 -4.43
C TYR A 84 -4.99 -17.90 -3.76
N THR A 85 -4.38 -16.77 -3.38
CA THR A 85 -3.07 -16.76 -2.72
C THR A 85 -3.12 -17.42 -1.34
N LEU A 86 -4.17 -17.16 -0.55
CA LEU A 86 -4.36 -17.83 0.73
C LEU A 86 -4.48 -19.34 0.55
N LEU A 87 -5.30 -19.80 -0.40
CA LEU A 87 -5.46 -21.23 -0.69
C LEU A 87 -4.14 -21.86 -1.18
N SER A 88 -3.38 -21.14 -2.02
CA SER A 88 -2.12 -21.65 -2.57
C SER A 88 -1.01 -21.80 -1.53
N LEU A 89 -1.00 -20.94 -0.51
CA LEU A 89 -0.03 -20.96 0.58
C LEU A 89 -0.52 -21.78 1.80
N ASP A 90 -1.76 -22.27 1.76
CA ASP A 90 -2.47 -22.86 2.91
C ASP A 90 -2.52 -21.91 4.12
N TYR A 91 -2.79 -20.62 3.85
CA TYR A 91 -2.79 -19.55 4.86
C TYR A 91 -4.18 -19.21 5.37
N ASP A 92 -4.26 -18.94 6.68
CA ASP A 92 -5.38 -18.30 7.31
C ASP A 92 -5.08 -16.82 7.67
N VAL A 93 -5.95 -16.21 8.47
CA VAL A 93 -5.81 -14.81 8.90
C VAL A 93 -4.61 -14.61 9.82
N TYR A 94 -4.27 -15.58 10.66
CA TYR A 94 -3.14 -15.52 11.59
C TYR A 94 -1.81 -15.56 10.84
N ASP A 95 -1.73 -16.32 9.75
CA ASP A 95 -0.55 -16.33 8.88
C ASP A 95 -0.34 -14.96 8.21
N VAL A 96 -1.42 -14.36 7.69
CA VAL A 96 -1.37 -13.01 7.10
C VAL A 96 -0.92 -11.98 8.14
N ILE A 97 -1.45 -12.03 9.37
CA ILE A 97 -1.02 -11.15 10.47
C ILE A 97 0.46 -11.35 10.76
N SER A 98 0.94 -12.60 10.79
CA SER A 98 2.35 -12.92 11.02
C SER A 98 3.25 -12.35 9.94
N VAL A 99 2.84 -12.43 8.67
CA VAL A 99 3.54 -11.79 7.55
C VAL A 99 3.58 -10.27 7.72
N ILE A 100 2.46 -9.64 8.05
CA ILE A 100 2.39 -8.18 8.26
C ILE A 100 3.31 -7.75 9.41
N LYS A 101 3.35 -8.52 10.50
CA LYS A 101 4.25 -8.26 11.64
C LYS A 101 5.72 -8.34 11.25
N ALA A 102 6.06 -9.15 10.25
CA ALA A 102 7.41 -9.34 9.74
C ALA A 102 7.78 -8.41 8.56
N LEU A 103 6.92 -7.48 8.17
CA LEU A 103 7.25 -6.49 7.14
C LEU A 103 8.34 -5.52 7.64
N ASP A 104 9.27 -5.22 6.75
CA ASP A 104 10.32 -4.22 6.97
C ASP A 104 10.16 -3.03 6.02
N VAL A 105 10.83 -1.91 6.30
CA VAL A 105 10.85 -0.75 5.40
C VAL A 105 11.45 -1.10 4.03
N GLU A 106 12.33 -2.09 3.94
CA GLU A 106 12.88 -2.59 2.68
C GLU A 106 11.84 -3.39 1.84
N ASP A 107 10.72 -3.81 2.44
CA ASP A 107 9.58 -4.42 1.75
C ASP A 107 8.65 -3.36 1.14
N PHE A 108 8.84 -2.09 1.47
CA PHE A 108 7.98 -1.00 1.00
C PHE A 108 8.17 -0.69 -0.48
N SER A 109 7.06 -0.59 -1.20
CA SER A 109 7.02 -0.34 -2.63
C SER A 109 6.54 1.08 -2.94
N GLU A 110 5.31 1.43 -2.53
CA GLU A 110 4.67 2.68 -2.91
C GLU A 110 3.52 3.06 -1.96
N ILE A 111 3.06 4.32 -2.08
CA ILE A 111 1.78 4.76 -1.52
C ILE A 111 0.76 4.83 -2.64
N LYS A 112 -0.46 4.37 -2.33
CA LYS A 112 -1.65 4.63 -3.15
C LYS A 112 -2.67 5.42 -2.34
N ILE A 113 -3.62 6.02 -3.04
CA ILE A 113 -4.77 6.69 -2.44
C ILE A 113 -5.96 5.74 -2.57
N ASP A 114 -6.74 5.62 -1.50
CA ASP A 114 -7.96 4.81 -1.52
C ASP A 114 -9.12 5.58 -2.16
N GLU A 115 -9.20 5.55 -3.48
CA GLU A 115 -10.16 6.32 -4.29
C GLU A 115 -11.63 5.97 -4.02
N ASP A 116 -11.90 4.85 -3.35
CA ASP A 116 -13.26 4.41 -3.02
C ASP A 116 -13.83 5.13 -1.77
N ASP A 117 -13.02 5.93 -1.07
CA ASP A 117 -13.40 6.66 0.14
C ASP A 117 -13.49 8.19 -0.12
N PRO A 118 -14.55 8.88 0.36
CA PRO A 118 -14.73 10.33 0.17
C PRO A 118 -13.64 11.19 0.84
N ASN A 119 -12.92 10.66 1.83
CA ASN A 119 -11.71 11.25 2.39
C ASN A 119 -10.56 10.23 2.31
N PRO A 120 -9.94 10.08 1.13
CA PRO A 120 -9.29 8.85 0.77
C PRO A 120 -8.01 8.62 1.59
N PRO A 121 -7.98 7.60 2.48
CA PRO A 121 -6.80 7.31 3.27
C PRO A 121 -5.63 6.84 2.39
N LEU A 122 -4.42 7.01 2.90
CA LEU A 122 -3.23 6.46 2.28
C LEU A 122 -3.20 4.93 2.45
N LEU A 123 -2.91 4.24 1.35
CA LEU A 123 -2.67 2.80 1.28
C LEU A 123 -1.17 2.57 1.18
N TYR A 124 -0.61 1.85 2.14
CA TYR A 124 0.80 1.45 2.11
C TYR A 124 0.92 0.12 1.39
N VAL A 125 1.74 0.09 0.34
CA VAL A 125 1.97 -1.10 -0.49
C VAL A 125 3.34 -1.67 -0.18
N PHE A 126 3.37 -2.97 0.13
CA PHE A 126 4.56 -3.75 0.41
C PHE A 126 4.62 -4.97 -0.51
N GLY A 127 5.84 -5.42 -0.80
CA GLY A 127 6.11 -6.69 -1.47
C GLY A 127 6.92 -7.60 -0.56
N LYS A 128 6.57 -8.89 -0.50
CA LYS A 128 7.34 -9.87 0.28
C LYS A 128 7.53 -11.15 -0.53
N ILE A 129 8.73 -11.72 -0.48
CA ILE A 129 8.97 -13.04 -1.06
C ILE A 129 8.54 -14.11 -0.06
N ILE A 130 7.59 -14.96 -0.46
CA ILE A 130 7.06 -16.08 0.31
C ILE A 130 7.06 -17.30 -0.63
N GLU A 131 7.76 -18.37 -0.25
CA GLU A 131 7.90 -19.58 -1.08
C GLU A 131 8.30 -19.28 -2.54
N ASP A 132 9.35 -18.46 -2.70
CA ASP A 132 9.88 -18.00 -4.00
C ASP A 132 8.89 -17.19 -4.86
N LYS A 133 7.73 -16.79 -4.33
CA LYS A 133 6.73 -15.95 -4.99
C LYS A 133 6.67 -14.58 -4.35
N GLU A 134 6.59 -13.54 -5.17
CA GLU A 134 6.40 -12.17 -4.70
C GLU A 134 4.91 -11.94 -4.37
N VAL A 135 4.63 -11.61 -3.11
CA VAL A 135 3.28 -11.32 -2.60
C VAL A 135 3.14 -9.81 -2.45
N TYR A 136 2.15 -9.26 -3.14
CA TYR A 136 1.67 -7.90 -3.06
C TYR A 136 0.75 -7.74 -1.85
N ILE A 137 1.09 -6.81 -0.95
CA ILE A 137 0.41 -6.57 0.32
C ILE A 137 0.02 -5.10 0.40
N LYS A 138 -1.26 -4.79 0.61
CA LYS A 138 -1.78 -3.42 0.71
C LYS A 138 -2.49 -3.21 2.03
N ILE A 139 -2.03 -2.24 2.82
CA ILE A 139 -2.47 -2.04 4.21
C ILE A 139 -2.90 -0.58 4.42
N LYS A 140 -3.93 -0.38 5.23
CA LYS A 140 -4.27 0.89 5.85
C LYS A 140 -4.68 0.71 7.30
N CYS A 141 -4.59 1.79 8.07
CA CYS A 141 -5.22 1.87 9.38
C CYS A 141 -6.49 2.72 9.30
N ARG A 142 -7.53 2.32 10.03
CA ARG A 142 -8.74 3.12 10.24
C ARG A 142 -8.83 3.49 11.70
N GLU A 143 -8.83 4.79 11.99
CA GLU A 143 -9.11 5.30 13.32
C GLU A 143 -10.63 5.35 13.53
N LEU A 144 -11.07 4.80 14.66
CA LEU A 144 -12.42 4.91 15.21
C LEU A 144 -12.32 5.65 16.55
N ASP A 145 -13.44 6.10 17.09
CA ASP A 145 -13.48 6.94 18.30
C ASP A 145 -12.69 6.36 19.49
N ASP A 146 -12.73 5.03 19.68
CA ASP A 146 -12.08 4.33 20.80
C ASP A 146 -11.03 3.28 20.37
N ALA A 147 -10.78 3.10 19.07
CA ALA A 147 -9.93 2.02 18.56
C ALA A 147 -9.24 2.33 17.22
N THR A 148 -8.18 1.62 16.90
CA THR A 148 -7.55 1.65 15.57
C THR A 148 -7.56 0.27 14.97
N GLN A 149 -8.16 0.14 13.78
CA GLN A 149 -8.26 -1.12 13.07
C GLN A 149 -7.20 -1.20 11.97
N VAL A 150 -6.62 -2.38 11.78
CA VAL A 150 -5.69 -2.69 10.70
C VAL A 150 -6.47 -3.37 9.58
N ILE A 151 -6.44 -2.78 8.39
CA ILE A 151 -7.16 -3.29 7.22
C ILE A 151 -6.13 -3.72 6.18
N CYS A 152 -6.05 -5.03 5.94
CA CYS A 152 -5.33 -5.61 4.81
C CYS A 152 -6.27 -5.63 3.60
N VAL A 153 -6.10 -4.65 2.72
CA VAL A 153 -6.95 -4.45 1.54
C VAL A 153 -6.61 -5.46 0.44
N SER A 154 -5.36 -5.91 0.36
CA SER A 154 -4.91 -6.89 -0.64
C SER A 154 -3.76 -7.72 -0.09
N PHE A 155 -3.80 -9.02 -0.34
CA PHE A 155 -2.75 -9.98 -0.01
C PHE A 155 -2.74 -11.06 -1.10
N HIS A 156 -2.02 -10.82 -2.19
CA HIS A 156 -2.06 -11.73 -3.34
C HIS A 156 -0.71 -11.81 -4.05
N PHE A 157 -0.47 -12.85 -4.85
CA PHE A 157 0.72 -12.91 -5.70
C PHE A 157 0.76 -11.72 -6.64
N ALA A 158 1.92 -11.08 -6.75
CA ALA A 158 2.14 -9.95 -7.61
C ALA A 158 1.99 -10.38 -9.08
N ALA A 159 1.20 -9.63 -9.86
CA ALA A 159 1.04 -9.87 -11.30
C ALA A 159 2.27 -9.41 -12.10
N TRP A 160 3.04 -8.49 -11.52
CA TRP A 160 4.22 -7.88 -12.13
C TRP A 160 5.27 -7.68 -11.05
N ASN A 161 6.54 -7.67 -11.46
CA ASN A 161 7.66 -7.39 -10.55
C ASN A 161 7.45 -6.07 -9.81
N MET A 162 7.52 -6.12 -8.49
CA MET A 162 7.38 -4.94 -7.65
C MET A 162 8.66 -4.11 -7.63
N LYS A 163 8.50 -2.79 -7.61
CA LYS A 163 9.61 -1.86 -7.38
C LYS A 163 9.62 -1.47 -5.91
N TYR A 164 10.76 -1.64 -5.26
CA TYR A 164 10.94 -1.31 -3.85
C TYR A 164 11.58 0.07 -3.73
N MET A 165 11.02 0.92 -2.86
CA MET A 165 11.47 2.31 -2.75
C MET A 165 12.78 2.44 -1.98
N PHE A 166 13.00 1.57 -0.99
CA PHE A 166 14.16 1.67 -0.09
C PHE A 166 15.16 0.52 -0.24
N ARG A 167 14.75 -0.59 -0.86
CA ARG A 167 15.60 -1.75 -1.14
C ARG A 167 16.74 -1.38 -2.09
N LYS A 168 17.96 -1.70 -1.68
CA LYS A 168 19.20 -1.49 -2.45
C LYS A 168 19.47 -2.62 -3.42
#